data_AF-A0A6G8Q4K3-F1
#
_entry.id   AF-A0A6G8Q4K3-F1
#
_cell.length_a   1.000
_cell.length_b   1.000
_cell.length_c   1.000
_cell.angle_alpha   90.00
_cell.angle_beta   90.00
_cell.angle_gamma   90.00
#
_symmetry.space_group_name_H-M   'P 1'
#
loop_
_entity.id
_entity.type
_entity.pdbx_description
1 polymer ?
#
loop_
_entity_poly.entity_id
_entity_poly.type
_entity_poly.pdbx_seq_one_letter_code
_entity_poly.pdbx_strand_id
1 'polypeptide(L)'
;MEREGPEVRAGKERRMAMAEEIRKLELVRDRLRGVEEIAQTYPEGHDMRTRLDDLHLERVISAVEEELRDLWDRTLHPRGT
;
A
#
# COMPACT_ATOMS: atom_id res chain seq x y z
N MET A 1 21.57 16.44 28.08
CA MET A 1 20.64 15.88 27.09
C MET A 1 19.32 16.60 27.27
N GLU A 2 19.00 17.56 26.40
CA GLU A 2 17.66 18.17 26.38
C GLU A 2 16.63 17.07 26.08
N ARG A 3 15.64 16.92 26.95
CA ARG A 3 14.54 15.99 26.71
C ARG A 3 13.69 16.57 25.58
N GLU A 4 13.55 15.86 24.47
CA GLU A 4 12.54 16.18 23.44
C GLU A 4 11.19 16.44 24.12
N GLY A 5 10.61 17.61 23.87
CA GLY A 5 9.28 17.96 24.38
C GLY A 5 8.23 16.95 23.91
N PRO A 6 7.15 16.74 24.69
CA PRO A 6 6.12 15.74 24.39
C PRO A 6 5.49 15.91 22.99
N GLU A 7 5.39 17.15 22.50
CA GLU A 7 4.88 17.47 21.16
C GLU A 7 5.80 16.97 20.03
N VAL A 8 7.12 17.08 20.20
CA VAL A 8 8.12 16.63 19.22
C VAL A 8 8.09 15.10 19.14
N ARG A 9 8.01 14.43 20.29
CA ARG A 9 7.88 12.97 20.36
C ARG A 9 6.60 12.49 19.68
N ALA A 10 5.46 13.08 20.00
CA ALA A 10 4.18 12.72 19.38
C ALA A 10 4.20 12.95 17.86
N GLY A 11 4.84 14.02 17.38
CA GLY A 11 5.03 14.27 15.95
C GLY A 11 5.91 13.23 15.26
N LYS A 12 6.95 12.72 15.95
CA LYS A 12 7.81 11.64 15.45
C LYS A 12 7.06 10.31 15.38
N GLU A 13 6.33 9.95 16.43
CA GLU A 13 5.54 8.72 16.49
C GLU A 13 4.49 8.67 15.38
N ARG A 14 3.77 9.78 15.13
CA ARG A 14 2.82 9.89 14.01
C ARG A 14 3.47 9.66 12.65
N ARG A 15 4.66 10.25 12.41
CA ARG A 15 5.39 10.05 11.15
C ARG A 15 5.88 8.62 10.97
N MET A 16 6.35 7.97 12.04
CA MET A 16 6.77 6.56 11.97
C MET A 16 5.59 5.64 11.70
N ALA A 17 4.44 5.87 12.33
CA ALA A 17 3.23 5.11 12.06
C ALA A 17 2.79 5.27 10.59
N MET A 18 2.80 6.49 10.07
CA MET A 18 2.48 6.75 8.65
C MET A 18 3.44 6.03 7.69
N ALA A 19 4.74 6.08 7.97
CA ALA A 19 5.75 5.41 7.15
C ALA A 19 5.61 3.88 7.17
N GLU A 20 5.18 3.32 8.31
CA GLU A 20 4.91 1.90 8.44
C GLU A 20 3.66 1.47 7.65
N GLU A 21 2.58 2.27 7.68
CA GLU A 21 1.39 1.99 6.87
C GLU A 21 1.69 2.06 5.36
N ILE A 22 2.45 3.07 4.92
CA ILE A 22 2.92 3.15 3.52
C ILE A 22 3.71 1.89 3.14
N ARG A 23 4.67 1.47 3.98
CA ARG A 23 5.47 0.26 3.72
C ARG A 23 4.59 -0.98 3.60
N LYS A 24 3.57 -1.14 4.45
CA LYS A 24 2.65 -2.27 4.39
C LYS A 24 1.85 -2.27 3.10
N LEU A 25 1.32 -1.14 2.68
CA LEU A 25 0.52 -1.04 1.46
C LEU A 25 1.38 -1.25 0.20
N GLU A 26 2.62 -0.76 0.19
CA GLU A 26 3.58 -1.06 -0.89
C GLU A 26 3.83 -2.57 -0.99
N LEU A 27 4.05 -3.24 0.16
CA LEU A 27 4.22 -4.69 0.19
C LEU A 27 2.96 -5.43 -0.32
N VAL A 28 1.76 -4.99 0.07
CA VAL A 28 0.50 -5.56 -0.41
C VAL A 28 0.38 -5.42 -1.92
N ARG A 29 0.60 -4.21 -2.46
CA ARG A 29 0.58 -3.94 -3.91
C ARG A 29 1.54 -4.87 -4.65
N ASP A 30 2.78 -4.98 -4.19
CA ASP A 30 3.80 -5.76 -4.86
C ASP A 30 3.47 -7.26 -4.85
N ARG A 31 2.86 -7.75 -3.76
CA ARG A 31 2.38 -9.14 -3.69
C ARG A 31 1.20 -9.39 -4.61
N LEU A 32 0.24 -8.47 -4.71
CA LEU A 32 -0.89 -8.60 -5.61
C LEU A 32 -0.45 -8.61 -7.09
N ARG A 33 0.47 -7.73 -7.46
CA ARG A 33 1.11 -7.75 -8.79
C ARG A 33 1.82 -9.07 -9.07
N GLY A 34 2.54 -9.61 -8.09
CA GLY A 34 3.15 -10.93 -8.22
C GLY A 34 2.12 -12.05 -8.47
N VAL A 35 0.92 -11.97 -7.87
CA VAL A 35 -0.15 -12.94 -8.14
C VAL A 35 -0.71 -12.76 -9.56
N GLU A 36 -0.90 -11.52 -10.02
CA GLU A 36 -1.33 -11.21 -11.39
C GLU A 36 -0.33 -11.73 -12.44
N GLU A 37 0.97 -11.52 -12.21
CA GLU A 37 2.03 -12.08 -13.06
C GLU A 37 1.99 -13.60 -13.10
N ILE A 38 1.80 -14.26 -11.94
CA ILE A 38 1.64 -15.72 -11.87
C ILE A 38 0.40 -16.17 -12.67
N ALA A 39 -0.72 -15.45 -12.58
CA ALA A 39 -1.93 -15.77 -13.32
C ALA A 39 -1.67 -15.78 -14.84
N GLN A 40 -0.89 -14.82 -15.33
CA GLN A 40 -0.51 -14.72 -16.75
C GLN A 40 0.41 -15.85 -17.23
N THR A 41 1.08 -16.58 -16.32
CA THR A 41 1.89 -17.76 -16.70
C THR A 41 1.04 -18.98 -17.07
N TYR A 42 -0.23 -19.02 -16.63
CA TYR A 42 -1.15 -20.09 -16.98
C TYR A 42 -1.78 -19.83 -18.37
N PRO A 43 -2.00 -20.88 -19.19
CA PRO A 43 -2.74 -20.75 -20.44
C PRO A 43 -4.14 -20.18 -20.23
N GLU A 44 -4.67 -19.52 -21.25
CA GLU A 44 -6.07 -19.10 -21.28
C GLU A 44 -7.00 -20.31 -21.10
N GLY A 45 -8.06 -20.15 -20.32
CA GLY A 45 -8.99 -21.24 -19.98
C GLY A 45 -8.48 -22.25 -18.96
N HIS A 46 -7.26 -22.10 -18.43
CA HIS A 46 -6.78 -22.94 -17.34
C HIS A 46 -7.55 -22.62 -16.04
N ASP A 47 -7.98 -23.65 -15.31
CA ASP A 47 -8.78 -23.50 -14.08
C ASP A 47 -8.13 -22.57 -13.06
N MET A 48 -6.81 -22.67 -12.87
CA MET A 48 -6.10 -21.81 -11.92
C MET A 48 -6.07 -20.35 -12.38
N ARG A 49 -5.97 -20.09 -13.68
CA ARG A 49 -6.00 -18.73 -14.21
C ARG A 49 -7.36 -18.09 -13.94
N THR A 50 -8.42 -18.81 -14.27
CA THR A 50 -9.81 -18.38 -14.02
C THR A 50 -10.02 -18.04 -12.54
N ARG A 51 -9.56 -18.90 -11.63
CA ARG A 51 -9.66 -18.66 -10.18
C ARG A 51 -8.90 -17.43 -9.70
N LEU A 52 -7.77 -17.11 -10.32
CA LEU A 52 -6.97 -15.92 -9.97
C LEU A 52 -7.57 -14.65 -10.59
N ASP A 53 -8.09 -14.72 -11.82
CA ASP A 53 -8.79 -13.62 -12.48
C ASP A 53 -10.08 -13.24 -11.72
N ASP A 54 -10.77 -14.23 -11.14
CA ASP A 54 -11.95 -14.04 -10.28
C ASP A 54 -11.65 -13.30 -8.96
N LEU A 55 -10.37 -13.16 -8.57
CA LEU A 55 -9.98 -12.31 -7.45
C LEU A 55 -10.02 -10.81 -7.80
N HIS A 56 -10.22 -10.48 -9.08
CA HIS A 56 -10.29 -9.10 -9.58
C HIS A 56 -9.08 -8.26 -9.13
N LEU A 57 -7.88 -8.83 -9.26
CA LEU A 57 -6.64 -8.25 -8.71
C LEU A 57 -6.38 -6.83 -9.22
N GLU A 58 -6.67 -6.53 -10.48
CA GLU A 58 -6.55 -5.17 -11.04
C GLU A 58 -7.33 -4.13 -10.21
N ARG A 59 -8.56 -4.45 -9.80
CA ARG A 59 -9.41 -3.57 -9.00
C ARG A 59 -8.86 -3.41 -7.59
N VAL A 60 -8.37 -4.50 -6.99
CA VAL A 60 -7.79 -4.47 -5.64
C VAL A 60 -6.47 -3.68 -5.64
N ILE A 61 -5.61 -3.89 -6.62
CA ILE A 61 -4.37 -3.14 -6.82
C ILE A 61 -4.67 -1.65 -6.96
N SER A 62 -5.64 -1.30 -7.81
CA SER A 62 -6.04 0.11 -8.01
C SER A 62 -6.47 0.78 -6.70
N ALA A 63 -7.25 0.09 -5.86
CA ALA A 63 -7.67 0.60 -4.56
C ALA A 63 -6.49 0.82 -3.59
N VAL A 64 -5.52 -0.11 -3.57
CA VAL A 64 -4.30 0.03 -2.77
C VAL A 64 -3.44 1.19 -3.25
N GLU A 65 -3.35 1.41 -4.56
CA GLU A 65 -2.60 2.53 -5.13
C GLU A 65 -3.25 3.89 -4.85
N GLU A 66 -4.58 3.95 -4.81
CA GLU A 66 -5.33 5.12 -4.37
C GLU A 66 -5.05 5.44 -2.90
N GLU A 67 -5.13 4.43 -2.01
CA GLU A 67 -4.83 4.60 -0.59
C GLU A 67 -3.38 5.04 -0.34
N LEU A 68 -2.42 4.46 -1.07
CA LEU A 68 -1.02 4.89 -1.05
C LEU A 68 -0.86 6.35 -1.44
N ARG A 69 -1.58 6.79 -2.49
CA ARG A 69 -1.52 8.18 -2.96
C ARG A 69 -2.05 9.14 -1.89
N ASP A 70 -3.16 8.79 -1.24
CA ASP A 70 -3.74 9.58 -0.16
C ASP A 70 -2.80 9.67 1.06
N LEU A 71 -2.13 8.59 1.42
CA LEU A 71 -1.17 8.57 2.53
C LEU A 71 0.09 9.39 2.22
N TRP A 72 0.59 9.31 0.99
CA TRP A 72 1.69 10.16 0.54
C TRP A 72 1.31 11.64 0.53
N ASP A 73 0.11 11.98 0.05
CA ASP A 73 -0.36 13.36 0.06
C ASP A 73 -0.46 13.92 1.49
N ARG A 74 -1.04 13.16 2.43
CA ARG A 74 -1.07 13.53 3.85
C ARG A 74 0.31 13.70 4.47
N THR A 75 1.29 12.94 3.99
CA THR A 75 2.69 13.01 4.45
C THR A 75 3.38 14.26 3.92
N LEU A 76 3.11 14.65 2.67
CA LEU A 76 3.70 15.82 2.01
C LEU A 76 3.01 17.13 2.41
N HIS A 77 1.70 17.10 2.68
CA HIS A 77 0.86 18.27 2.98
C HIS A 77 0.12 18.14 4.33
N PRO A 78 0.83 18.05 5.47
CA PRO A 78 0.21 17.78 6.78
C PRO A 78 -0.70 18.91 7.33
N ARG A 79 -0.85 20.05 6.63
CA ARG A 79 -1.72 21.19 7.02
C ARG A 79 -2.87 21.46 6.04
N GLY A 80 -3.10 20.58 5.07
CA GLY A 80 -4.05 20.81 3.98
C GLY A 80 -3.41 21.65 2.86
N THR A 81 -3.83 21.38 1.63
CA THR A 81 -3.51 22.19 0.43
C THR A 81 -4.05 23.61 0.56
#